data_AF-A0A932V6H6-F1
#
_entry.id   AF-A0A932V6H6-F1
#
_cell.length_a   1.000
_cell.length_b   1.000
_cell.length_c   1.000
_cell.angle_alpha   90.00
_cell.angle_beta   90.00
_cell.angle_gamma   90.00
#
_symmetry.space_group_name_H-M   'P 1'
#
loop_
_entity.id
_entity.type
_entity.pdbx_description
1 polymer ?
#
loop_
_entity_poly.entity_id
_entity_poly.type
_entity_poly.pdbx_seq_one_letter_code
_entity_poly.pdbx_strand_id
1 'polypeptide(L)'
;MESRLETPSVNFAGIIKKLNEETSVEGEKWFREGRKIPFILILWRMAERFVVVYFFKGNLRYGYLGLMSAVNGSLYPLLSYTKYWELTERERGRM
;
A
#
# COMPACT_ATOMS: atom_id res chain seq x y z
N MET A 1 25.49 -21.37 24.57
CA MET A 1 25.05 -20.00 24.21
C MET A 1 25.15 -19.89 22.71
N GLU A 2 24.17 -20.41 22.00
CA GLU A 2 24.20 -20.53 20.55
C GLU A 2 23.12 -19.60 19.98
N SER A 3 23.48 -18.32 19.83
CA SER A 3 22.65 -17.36 19.12
C SER A 3 22.76 -17.64 17.62
N ARG A 4 22.09 -18.71 17.15
CA ARG A 4 21.85 -18.91 15.73
C ARG A 4 20.87 -17.86 15.27
N LEU A 5 21.44 -16.82 14.65
CA LEU A 5 20.86 -15.92 13.67
C LEU A 5 19.45 -16.37 13.22
N GLU A 6 18.41 -15.88 13.92
CA GLU A 6 17.08 -15.77 13.34
C GLU A 6 17.21 -14.78 12.19
N THR A 7 17.52 -15.30 10.99
CA THR A 7 17.16 -14.56 9.78
C THR A 7 15.68 -14.21 9.95
N PRO A 8 15.27 -12.93 9.86
CA PRO A 8 13.85 -12.61 9.87
C PRO A 8 13.29 -13.31 8.63
N SER A 9 12.71 -14.49 8.82
CA SER A 9 11.99 -15.17 7.76
C SER A 9 10.97 -14.15 7.29
N VAL A 10 11.04 -13.77 6.00
CA VAL A 10 10.17 -12.76 5.43
C VAL A 10 8.74 -13.28 5.59
N ASN A 11 8.08 -12.81 6.64
CA ASN A 11 6.74 -13.24 6.97
C ASN A 11 5.78 -12.41 6.12
N PHE A 12 5.51 -12.92 4.92
CA PHE A 12 4.57 -12.30 3.99
C PHE A 12 3.21 -12.02 4.64
N ALA A 13 2.72 -12.89 5.53
CA ALA A 13 1.47 -12.64 6.24
C ALA A 13 1.57 -11.39 7.14
N GLY A 14 2.70 -11.19 7.82
CA GLY A 14 2.96 -9.98 8.60
C GLY A 14 3.02 -8.72 7.75
N ILE A 15 3.63 -8.79 6.56
CA ILE A 15 3.69 -7.67 5.61
C ILE A 15 2.29 -7.29 5.11
N ILE A 16 1.48 -8.29 4.73
CA ILE A 16 0.11 -8.08 4.27
C ILE A 16 -0.77 -7.53 5.40
N LYS A 17 -0.64 -8.07 6.62
CA LYS A 17 -1.36 -7.57 7.79
C LYS A 17 -1.05 -6.10 8.06
N LYS A 18 0.24 -5.74 8.08
CA LYS A 18 0.68 -4.36 8.29
C LYS A 18 0.17 -3.43 7.18
N LEU A 19 0.29 -3.84 5.92
CA LEU A 19 -0.24 -3.08 4.79
C LEU A 19 -1.75 -2.85 4.92
N ASN A 20 -2.49 -3.87 5.38
CA ASN A 20 -3.91 -3.75 5.63
C ASN A 20 -4.20 -2.74 6.75
N GLU A 21 -3.52 -2.82 7.89
CA GLU A 21 -3.70 -1.89 9.01
C GLU A 21 -3.42 -0.44 8.58
N GLU A 22 -2.28 -0.19 7.93
CA GLU A 22 -1.88 1.15 7.51
C GLU A 22 -2.83 1.75 6.46
N THR A 23 -3.29 0.93 5.51
CA THR A 23 -4.21 1.40 4.46
C THR A 23 -5.63 1.64 5.01
N SER A 24 -6.05 0.91 6.05
CA SER A 24 -7.30 1.18 6.76
C SER A 24 -7.26 2.53 7.46
N VAL A 25 -6.20 2.81 8.22
CA VAL A 25 -6.02 4.08 8.93
C VAL A 25 -6.07 5.26 7.95
N GLU A 26 -5.39 5.16 6.81
CA GLU A 26 -5.37 6.23 5.81
C GLU A 26 -6.72 6.40 5.10
N GLY A 27 -7.41 5.30 4.78
CA GLY A 27 -8.75 5.34 4.18
C GLY A 27 -9.78 5.98 5.11
N GLU A 28 -9.80 5.57 6.38
CA GLU A 28 -10.64 6.17 7.43
C GLU A 28 -10.33 7.64 7.66
N LYS A 29 -9.06 8.02 7.60
CA LYS A 29 -8.64 9.41 7.69
C LYS A 29 -9.21 10.24 6.53
N TRP A 30 -9.09 9.77 5.28
CA TRP A 30 -9.65 10.49 4.13
C TRP A 30 -11.17 10.62 4.21
N PHE A 31 -11.85 9.59 4.72
CA PHE A 31 -13.28 9.61 4.95
C PHE A 31 -13.67 10.64 6.03
N ARG A 32 -13.04 10.58 7.21
CA ARG A 32 -13.30 11.53 8.32
C ARG A 32 -13.03 12.98 7.95
N GLU A 33 -12.04 13.22 7.11
CA GLU A 33 -11.71 14.56 6.62
C GLU A 33 -12.63 15.03 5.48
N GLY A 34 -13.59 14.21 5.02
CA GLY A 34 -14.52 14.56 3.95
C GLY A 34 -13.83 14.84 2.61
N ARG A 35 -12.66 14.24 2.36
CA ARG A 35 -11.87 14.53 1.15
C ARG A 35 -12.63 14.08 -0.09
N LYS A 36 -12.51 14.85 -1.17
CA LYS A 36 -12.97 14.45 -2.52
C LYS A 36 -11.78 13.99 -3.34
N ILE A 37 -11.53 12.68 -3.34
CA ILE A 37 -10.37 12.10 -4.00
C ILE A 37 -10.83 11.43 -5.30
N PRO A 38 -10.35 11.86 -6.48
CA PRO A 38 -10.69 11.20 -7.73
C PRO A 38 -9.87 9.92 -7.92
N PHE A 39 -10.52 8.84 -8.38
CA PHE A 39 -9.88 7.54 -8.59
C PHE A 39 -8.65 7.61 -9.51
N ILE A 40 -8.72 8.41 -10.58
CA ILE A 40 -7.61 8.59 -11.52
C ILE A 40 -6.34 9.16 -10.86
N LEU A 41 -6.48 10.03 -9.85
CA LEU A 41 -5.34 10.56 -9.09
C LEU A 41 -4.66 9.45 -8.28
N ILE A 42 -5.43 8.49 -7.76
CA ILE A 42 -4.88 7.37 -7.01
C ILE A 42 -4.13 6.41 -7.93
N LEU A 43 -4.67 6.12 -9.11
CA LEU A 43 -3.97 5.34 -10.13
C LEU A 43 -2.66 6.02 -10.55
N TRP A 44 -2.68 7.34 -10.73
CA TRP A 44 -1.47 8.11 -11.00
C TRP A 44 -0.45 8.01 -9.86
N ARG A 45 -0.86 8.18 -8.60
CA ARG A 45 0.01 8.03 -7.42
C ARG A 45 0.59 6.63 -7.27
N MET A 46 -0.20 5.60 -7.60
CA MET A 46 0.27 4.22 -7.64
C MET A 46 1.37 4.05 -8.69
N ALA A 47 1.14 4.52 -9.92
CA ALA A 47 2.11 4.45 -11.01
C ALA A 47 3.39 5.26 -10.70
N GLU A 48 3.23 6.49 -10.21
CA GLU A 48 4.33 7.35 -9.79
C GLU A 48 5.18 6.66 -8.71
N ARG A 49 4.57 6.13 -7.64
CA ARG A 49 5.29 5.40 -6.60
C ARG A 49 6.02 4.18 -7.14
N PHE A 50 5.38 3.40 -8.01
CA PHE A 50 6.03 2.26 -8.64
C PHE A 50 7.27 2.70 -9.42
N VAL A 51 7.15 3.72 -10.27
CA VAL A 51 8.25 4.20 -11.10
C VAL A 51 9.39 4.75 -10.23
N VAL A 52 9.07 5.56 -9.23
CA VAL A 52 10.06 6.11 -8.28
C VAL A 52 10.78 5.00 -7.53
N VAL A 53 10.04 4.05 -6.95
CA VAL A 53 10.64 2.98 -6.15
C VAL A 53 11.44 2.03 -7.02
N TYR A 54 10.91 1.61 -8.17
CA TYR A 54 11.54 0.61 -9.02
C TYR A 54 12.77 1.16 -9.76
N PHE A 55 12.63 2.28 -10.47
CA PHE A 55 13.69 2.82 -11.31
C PHE A 55 14.63 3.77 -10.56
N PHE A 56 14.09 4.70 -9.76
CA PHE A 56 14.90 5.77 -9.16
C PHE A 56 15.54 5.39 -7.83
N LYS A 57 14.91 4.54 -7.02
CA LYS A 57 15.50 4.05 -5.75
C LYS A 57 16.41 2.84 -5.92
N GLY A 58 16.78 2.49 -7.15
CA GLY A 58 17.71 1.41 -7.44
C GLY A 58 17.14 0.01 -7.22
N ASN A 59 15.82 -0.14 -7.01
CA ASN A 59 15.23 -1.46 -6.80
C ASN A 59 15.31 -2.37 -8.03
N LEU A 60 15.45 -1.78 -9.22
CA LEU A 60 15.79 -2.52 -10.44
C LEU A 60 17.02 -3.43 -10.25
N ARG A 61 18.01 -3.02 -9.45
CA ARG A 61 19.25 -3.79 -9.21
C ARG A 61 19.03 -5.03 -8.34
N TYR A 62 17.94 -5.08 -7.57
CA TYR A 62 17.56 -6.23 -6.75
C TYR A 62 16.68 -7.25 -7.50
N GLY A 63 16.49 -7.07 -8.82
CA GLY A 63 15.76 -7.99 -9.67
C GLY A 63 14.33 -8.24 -9.18
N TYR A 64 13.95 -9.51 -9.06
CA TYR A 64 12.62 -9.93 -8.63
C TYR A 64 12.21 -9.39 -7.24
N LEU A 65 13.13 -9.36 -6.28
CA LEU A 65 12.84 -8.86 -4.94
C LEU A 65 12.57 -7.35 -4.94
N GLY A 66 13.33 -6.61 -5.75
CA GLY A 66 13.10 -5.18 -5.94
C GLY A 66 11.79 -4.87 -6.66
N LEU A 67 11.41 -5.70 -7.63
CA LEU A 67 10.10 -5.62 -8.29
C LEU A 67 8.98 -5.85 -7.27
N MET A 68 9.04 -6.93 -6.48
CA MET A 68 8.02 -7.24 -5.48
C MET A 68 7.89 -6.16 -4.41
N SER A 69 9.01 -5.58 -3.97
CA SER A 69 9.01 -4.43 -3.06
C SER A 69 8.33 -3.20 -3.67
N ALA A 70 8.63 -2.87 -4.93
CA ALA A 70 8.02 -1.75 -5.64
C ALA A 70 6.52 -1.95 -5.86
N VAL A 71 6.09 -3.16 -6.25
CA VAL A 71 4.67 -3.51 -6.40
C VAL A 71 3.95 -3.36 -5.07
N ASN A 72 4.43 -3.98 -4.00
CA ASN A 72 3.81 -3.89 -2.67
C ASN A 72 3.65 -2.44 -2.20
N GLY A 73 4.69 -1.61 -2.36
CA GLY A 73 4.63 -0.19 -1.98
C GLY A 73 3.70 0.64 -2.87
N SER A 74 3.58 0.28 -4.15
CA SER A 74 2.69 0.95 -5.10
C SER A 74 1.22 0.63 -4.88
N LEU A 75 0.88 -0.53 -4.31
CA LEU A 75 -0.51 -0.89 -4.00
C LEU A 75 -1.11 -0.07 -2.86
N TYR A 76 -0.28 0.56 -2.02
CA TYR A 76 -0.73 1.32 -0.86
C TYR A 76 -1.82 2.36 -1.18
N PRO A 77 -1.63 3.30 -2.14
CA PRO A 77 -2.65 4.33 -2.43
C PRO A 77 -3.96 3.72 -2.93
N LEU A 78 -3.89 2.63 -3.69
CA LEU A 78 -5.06 1.94 -4.22
C LEU A 78 -5.87 1.30 -3.10
N LEU A 79 -5.21 0.54 -2.20
CA LEU A 79 -5.88 -0.11 -1.08
C LEU A 79 -6.49 0.90 -0.10
N SER A 80 -5.79 2.01 0.19
CA SER A 80 -6.33 3.11 0.98
C SER A 80 -7.58 3.70 0.33
N TYR A 81 -7.56 3.87 -0.99
CA TYR A 81 -8.71 4.40 -1.73
C TYR A 81 -9.90 3.45 -1.73
N THR A 82 -9.69 2.15 -1.92
CA THR A 82 -10.80 1.17 -1.89
C THR A 82 -11.55 1.22 -0.56
N LYS A 83 -10.82 1.32 0.56
CA LYS A 83 -11.42 1.44 1.90
C LYS A 83 -12.14 2.77 2.12
N TYR A 84 -11.52 3.86 1.68
CA TYR A 84 -12.17 5.18 1.65
C TYR A 84 -13.46 5.16 0.82
N TRP A 85 -13.43 4.55 -0.35
CA TRP A 85 -14.57 4.43 -1.26
C TRP A 85 -15.68 3.59 -0.63
N GLU A 86 -15.35 2.45 -0.03
CA GLU A 86 -16.33 1.61 0.68
C GLU A 86 -17.05 2.37 1.80
N LEU A 87 -16.31 3.11 2.65
CA LEU A 87 -16.90 3.95 3.70
C LEU A 87 -17.82 5.02 3.09
N THR A 88 -17.38 5.65 2.00
CA THR A 88 -18.15 6.67 1.28
C THR A 88 -19.44 6.10 0.70
N GLU A 89 -19.41 4.90 0.12
CA GLU A 89 -20.60 4.26 -0.47
C GLU A 89 -21.57 3.75 0.59
N ARG A 90 -21.07 3.26 1.74
CA ARG A 90 -21.89 2.93 2.91
C ARG A 90 -22.63 4.17 3.45
N GLU A 91 -21.94 5.30 3.58
CA GLU A 91 -22.56 6.57 3.99
C GLU A 91 -23.65 7.02 3.01
N ARG A 92 -23.46 6.74 1.72
CA ARG A 92 -24.42 7.06 0.65
C ARG A 92 -25.55 6.03 0.52
N GLY A 93 -25.55 4.95 1.30
CA GLY A 93 -26.54 3.88 1.23
C GLY A 93 -26.48 3.03 -0.04
N ARG A 94 -25.32 2.95 -0.71
CA ARG A 94 -25.11 2.13 -1.92
C ARG A 94 -24.46 0.77 -1.64
N MET A 95 -24.12 0.53 -0.38
CA MET A 95 -23.65 -0.72 0.22
C MET A 95 -24.16 -0.80 1.65
#